data_AF-A0A0W0SV40-F1
#
_entry.id   AF-A0A0W0SV40-F1
#
_cell.length_a   1.000
_cell.length_b   1.000
_cell.length_c   1.000
_cell.angle_alpha   90.00
_cell.angle_beta   90.00
_cell.angle_gamma   90.00
#
_symmetry.space_group_name_H-M   'P 1'
#
loop_
_entity.id
_entity.type
_entity.pdbx_description
1 polymer ?
#
loop_
_entity_poly.entity_id
_entity_poly.type
_entity_poly.pdbx_seq_one_letter_code
_entity_poly.pdbx_strand_id
1 'polypeptide(L)'
;MAVFFDKNANSPSAYNKLRRTNEHATREKRIVQAEEALQALQQEIDNRTVKLIKIRNFSETQHALYKQLTKKHENTPSNNLAKQLSRLKRSLETLDNKLEQAQKVITDLHLNYEQLKSELAEKMATAALPSENGMP
;
A
#
# COMPACT_ATOMS: atom_id res chain seq x y z
N MET A 1 40.65 -15.55 51.61
CA MET A 1 39.60 -16.32 50.92
C MET A 1 38.33 -15.47 50.98
N ALA A 2 37.59 -15.15 49.94
CA ALA A 2 37.38 -15.86 48.68
C ALA A 2 37.36 -14.89 47.49
N VAL A 3 37.93 -15.38 46.40
CA VAL A 3 37.94 -14.77 45.07
C VAL A 3 36.58 -15.11 44.44
N PHE A 4 35.67 -14.14 44.32
CA PHE A 4 34.39 -14.33 43.61
C PHE A 4 34.30 -13.53 42.31
N PHE A 5 35.35 -12.78 41.97
CA PHE A 5 35.47 -12.08 40.71
C PHE A 5 36.76 -12.49 39.98
N ASP A 6 37.07 -13.79 39.93
CA ASP A 6 38.08 -14.25 38.97
C ASP A 6 37.43 -14.48 37.61
N LYS A 7 37.70 -13.52 36.73
CA LYS A 7 38.18 -13.73 35.36
C LYS A 7 37.55 -14.90 34.60
N ASN A 8 36.49 -14.57 33.88
CA ASN A 8 36.38 -14.99 32.48
C ASN A 8 36.06 -13.76 31.65
N ALA A 9 37.09 -12.97 31.35
CA ALA A 9 37.02 -11.76 30.53
C ALA A 9 36.56 -12.03 29.07
N ASN A 10 36.40 -13.29 28.68
CA ASN A 10 35.98 -13.71 27.34
C ASN A 10 34.62 -14.44 27.29
N SER A 11 33.89 -14.57 28.41
CA SER A 11 32.53 -15.14 28.35
C SER A 11 31.49 -14.02 28.24
N PRO A 12 30.62 -14.00 27.21
CA PRO A 12 29.50 -13.08 27.20
C PRO A 12 28.68 -13.35 28.47
N SER A 13 28.68 -12.38 29.40
CA SER A 13 27.89 -12.41 30.63
C SER A 13 26.49 -12.97 30.32
N ALA A 14 25.94 -13.81 31.20
CA ALA A 14 24.58 -14.36 31.03
C ALA A 14 23.54 -13.26 30.73
N TYR A 15 23.77 -12.05 31.24
CA TYR A 15 23.03 -10.84 30.91
C TYR A 15 23.11 -10.46 29.42
N ASN A 16 24.30 -10.44 28.83
CA ASN A 16 24.49 -10.12 27.40
C ASN A 16 23.85 -11.18 26.49
N LYS A 17 23.87 -12.46 26.89
CA LYS A 17 23.16 -13.52 26.17
C LYS A 17 21.65 -13.29 26.20
N LEU A 18 21.06 -13.09 27.38
CA LEU A 18 19.64 -12.81 27.53
C LEU A 18 19.20 -11.55 26.77
N ARG A 19 20.02 -10.49 26.79
CA ARG A 19 19.78 -9.25 26.05
C ARG A 19 19.70 -9.51 24.54
N ARG A 20 20.67 -10.24 23.97
CA ARG A 20 20.67 -10.61 22.54
C ARG A 20 19.47 -11.46 22.16
N THR A 21 19.08 -12.42 22.99
CA THR A 21 17.89 -13.26 22.73
C THR A 21 16.60 -12.44 22.73
N ASN A 22 16.45 -11.51 23.67
CA ASN A 22 15.29 -10.60 23.71
C ASN A 22 15.27 -9.61 22.53
N GLU A 23 16.43 -9.07 22.16
CA GLU A 23 16.57 -8.22 20.97
C GLU A 23 16.17 -8.99 19.70
N HIS A 24 16.61 -10.24 19.56
CA HIS A 24 16.25 -11.12 18.44
C HIS A 24 14.74 -11.40 18.39
N ALA A 25 14.16 -11.87 19.49
CA ALA A 25 12.72 -12.18 19.55
C ALA A 25 11.85 -10.95 19.31
N THR A 26 12.28 -9.77 19.76
CA THR A 26 11.57 -8.51 19.49
C THR A 26 11.69 -8.13 18.02
N ARG A 27 12.86 -8.35 17.40
CA ARG A 27 13.08 -8.09 15.97
C ARG A 27 12.24 -9.01 15.09
N GLU A 28 12.18 -10.31 15.38
CA GLU A 28 11.33 -11.27 14.67
C GLU A 28 9.86 -10.87 14.72
N LYS A 29 9.35 -10.51 15.90
CA LYS A 29 7.97 -10.01 16.04
C LYS A 29 7.69 -8.79 15.18
N ARG A 30 8.63 -7.84 15.11
CA ARG A 30 8.49 -6.64 14.28
C ARG A 30 8.50 -6.96 12.78
N ILE A 31 9.28 -7.95 12.35
CA ILE A 31 9.29 -8.42 10.96
C ILE A 31 7.93 -9.01 10.60
N VAL A 32 7.41 -9.93 11.42
CA VAL A 32 6.09 -10.54 11.21
C VAL A 32 4.99 -9.47 11.13
N GLN A 33 5.00 -8.51 12.06
CA GLN A 33 4.04 -7.39 12.03
C GLN A 33 4.16 -6.54 10.76
N ALA A 34 5.37 -6.33 10.25
CA ALA A 34 5.59 -5.60 9.01
C ALA A 34 5.11 -6.38 7.77
N GLU A 35 5.29 -7.71 7.76
CA GLU A 35 4.75 -8.60 6.72
C GLU A 35 3.22 -8.57 6.70
N GLU A 36 2.59 -8.70 7.88
CA GLU A 36 1.13 -8.62 8.03
C GLU A 36 0.60 -7.25 7.56
N ALA A 37 1.27 -6.16 7.93
CA ALA A 37 0.89 -4.82 7.50
C ALA A 37 1.04 -4.62 5.97
N LEU A 38 2.11 -5.16 5.38
CA LEU A 38 2.30 -5.14 3.92
C LEU A 38 1.21 -5.94 3.19
N GLN A 39 0.83 -7.10 3.72
CA GLN A 39 -0.23 -7.91 3.15
C GLN A 39 -1.58 -7.19 3.23
N ALA A 40 -1.88 -6.54 4.35
CA ALA A 40 -3.09 -5.74 4.51
C ALA A 40 -3.12 -4.55 3.53
N LEU A 41 -2.00 -3.85 3.36
CA LEU A 41 -1.87 -2.75 2.41
C LEU A 41 -2.10 -3.23 0.97
N GLN A 42 -1.54 -4.38 0.59
CA GLN A 42 -1.74 -4.95 -0.74
C GLN A 42 -3.22 -5.28 -1.00
N GLN A 43 -3.89 -5.94 -0.04
CA GLN A 43 -5.32 -6.24 -0.15
C GLN A 43 -6.16 -4.97 -0.28
N GLU A 44 -5.80 -3.91 0.44
CA GLU A 44 -6.48 -2.62 0.33
C GLU A 44 -6.30 -2.00 -1.06
N ILE A 45 -5.07 -2.02 -1.60
CA ILE A 45 -4.77 -1.53 -2.94
C ILE A 45 -5.58 -2.31 -3.98
N ASP A 46 -5.58 -3.64 -3.91
CA ASP A 46 -6.33 -4.49 -4.84
C ASP A 46 -7.84 -4.19 -4.79
N ASN A 47 -8.39 -4.05 -3.58
CA ASN A 47 -9.80 -3.70 -3.39
C ASN A 47 -10.14 -2.32 -3.97
N ARG A 48 -9.26 -1.33 -3.78
CA ARG A 48 -9.43 0.02 -4.35
C ARG A 48 -9.36 -0.02 -5.88
N THR A 49 -8.43 -0.80 -6.44
CA THR A 49 -8.27 -0.99 -7.89
C THR A 49 -9.51 -1.61 -8.50
N VAL A 50 -10.04 -2.69 -7.92
CA VAL A 50 -11.26 -3.35 -8.40
C VAL A 50 -12.45 -2.38 -8.36
N LYS A 51 -12.60 -1.59 -7.29
CA LYS A 51 -13.64 -0.57 -7.20
C LYS A 51 -13.49 0.50 -8.27
N LEU A 52 -12.26 0.98 -8.50
CA LEU A 52 -11.98 2.00 -9.51
C LEU A 52 -12.34 1.52 -10.91
N ILE A 53 -12.00 0.27 -11.26
CA ILE A 53 -12.36 -0.35 -12.53
C ILE A 53 -13.89 -0.39 -12.72
N LYS A 54 -14.65 -0.79 -11.69
CA LYS A 54 -16.12 -0.80 -11.75
C LYS A 54 -16.70 0.60 -12.03
N ILE A 55 -16.15 1.63 -11.38
CA ILE A 55 -16.59 3.02 -11.58
C ILE A 55 -16.19 3.51 -12.97
N ARG A 56 -15.00 3.15 -13.48
CA ARG A 56 -14.57 3.47 -14.85
C ARG A 56 -15.52 2.86 -15.88
N ASN A 57 -15.83 1.57 -15.75
CA ASN A 57 -16.80 0.90 -16.62
C ASN A 57 -18.17 1.61 -16.59
N PHE A 58 -18.63 2.01 -15.40
CA PHE A 58 -19.84 2.81 -15.28
C PHE A 58 -19.72 4.16 -16.03
N SER A 59 -18.62 4.89 -15.86
CA SER A 59 -18.38 6.16 -16.59
C SER A 59 -18.46 5.95 -18.12
N GLU A 60 -17.85 4.88 -18.63
CA GLU A 60 -17.89 4.54 -20.05
C GLU A 60 -19.32 4.31 -20.55
N THR A 61 -20.16 3.59 -19.78
CA THR A 61 -21.58 3.43 -20.13
C THR A 61 -22.34 4.76 -20.17
N GLN A 62 -22.04 5.67 -19.24
CA GLN A 62 -22.68 6.97 -19.18
C GLN A 62 -22.23 7.88 -20.33
N HIS A 63 -20.95 7.81 -20.72
CA HIS A 63 -20.43 8.49 -21.91
C HIS A 63 -21.08 7.96 -23.19
N ALA A 64 -21.29 6.65 -23.32
CA ALA A 64 -22.01 6.06 -24.44
C ALA A 64 -23.46 6.57 -24.49
N LEU A 65 -24.15 6.60 -23.34
CA LEU A 65 -25.51 7.15 -23.23
C LEU A 65 -25.56 8.63 -23.61
N TYR A 66 -24.61 9.43 -23.12
CA TYR A 66 -24.49 10.85 -23.47
C TYR A 66 -24.36 11.04 -24.99
N LYS A 67 -23.51 10.25 -25.66
CA LYS A 67 -23.36 10.28 -27.12
C LYS A 67 -24.65 9.93 -27.84
N GLN A 68 -25.37 8.90 -27.39
CA GLN A 68 -26.67 8.52 -27.97
C GLN A 68 -27.72 9.62 -27.82
N LEU A 69 -27.85 10.20 -26.62
CA LEU A 69 -28.79 11.28 -26.35
C LEU A 69 -28.45 12.56 -27.12
N THR A 70 -27.16 12.84 -27.31
CA THR A 70 -26.70 13.99 -28.10
C THR A 70 -27.11 13.83 -29.56
N LYS A 71 -26.87 12.66 -30.17
CA LYS A 71 -27.35 12.36 -31.54
C LYS A 71 -28.87 12.47 -31.66
N LYS A 72 -29.61 12.00 -30.65
CA LYS A 72 -31.07 12.16 -30.61
C LYS A 72 -31.50 13.62 -30.58
N HIS A 73 -30.80 14.46 -29.81
CA HIS A 73 -31.06 15.89 -29.76
C HIS A 73 -30.77 16.56 -31.12
N GLU A 74 -29.67 16.22 -31.78
CA GLU A 74 -29.32 16.76 -33.11
C GLU A 74 -30.44 16.49 -34.14
N ASN A 75 -31.00 15.27 -34.12
CA ASN A 75 -32.10 14.89 -35.01
C ASN A 75 -33.46 15.49 -34.60
N THR A 76 -33.69 15.69 -33.29
CA THR A 76 -34.96 16.20 -32.78
C THR A 76 -34.70 17.14 -31.60
N PRO A 77 -34.55 18.45 -31.88
CA PRO A 77 -34.25 19.43 -30.85
C PRO A 77 -35.31 19.49 -29.76
N SER A 78 -34.87 19.45 -28.50
CA SER A 78 -35.75 19.58 -27.34
C SER A 78 -35.05 20.34 -26.21
N ASN A 79 -35.67 21.43 -25.75
CA ASN A 79 -35.15 22.23 -24.65
C ASN A 79 -34.97 21.44 -23.35
N ASN A 80 -35.83 20.44 -23.10
CA ASN A 80 -35.70 19.59 -21.93
C ASN A 80 -34.48 18.66 -22.06
N LEU A 81 -34.31 18.05 -23.24
CA LEU A 81 -33.17 17.17 -23.54
C LEU A 81 -31.85 17.95 -23.50
N ALA A 82 -31.83 19.19 -24.00
CA ALA A 82 -30.68 20.08 -23.90
C ALA A 82 -30.24 20.30 -22.44
N LYS A 83 -31.20 20.60 -21.55
CA LYS A 83 -30.93 20.78 -20.11
C LYS A 83 -30.40 19.49 -19.49
N GLN A 84 -31.00 18.34 -19.80
CA GLN A 84 -30.53 17.04 -19.29
C GLN A 84 -29.12 16.71 -19.78
N LEU A 85 -28.82 16.92 -21.06
CA LEU A 85 -27.48 16.72 -21.62
C LEU A 85 -26.44 17.62 -20.97
N SER A 86 -26.76 18.90 -20.71
CA SER A 86 -25.84 19.81 -20.03
C SER A 86 -25.50 19.35 -18.61
N ARG A 87 -26.48 18.80 -17.87
CA ARG A 87 -26.28 18.23 -16.53
C ARG A 87 -25.45 16.96 -16.60
N LEU A 88 -25.77 16.06 -17.52
CA LEU A 88 -25.05 14.80 -17.71
C LEU A 88 -23.58 15.07 -18.08
N LYS A 89 -23.32 16.01 -18.98
CA LYS A 89 -21.96 16.43 -19.34
C LYS A 89 -21.14 16.87 -18.13
N ARG A 90 -21.69 17.77 -17.30
CA ARG A 90 -21.00 18.25 -16.08
C ARG A 90 -20.75 17.14 -15.06
N SER A 91 -21.73 16.24 -14.90
CA SER A 91 -21.58 15.09 -14.01
C SER A 91 -20.49 14.13 -14.50
N LEU A 92 -20.40 13.91 -15.82
CA LEU A 92 -19.35 13.09 -16.43
C LEU A 92 -17.97 13.73 -16.26
N GLU A 93 -17.83 15.02 -16.55
CA GLU A 93 -16.57 15.77 -16.34
C GLU A 93 -16.12 15.70 -14.87
N THR A 94 -17.06 15.84 -13.93
CA THR A 94 -16.76 15.72 -12.49
C THR A 94 -16.34 14.29 -12.12
N LEU A 95 -17.01 13.28 -12.68
CA LEU A 95 -16.68 11.88 -12.44
C LEU A 95 -15.29 11.54 -13.00
N ASP A 96 -14.98 11.99 -14.21
CA ASP A 96 -13.70 11.73 -14.87
C ASP A 96 -12.53 12.36 -14.10
N ASN A 97 -12.70 13.60 -13.63
CA ASN A 97 -11.69 14.25 -12.77
C ASN A 97 -11.45 13.46 -11.47
N LYS A 98 -12.52 12.96 -10.83
CA LYS A 98 -12.40 12.14 -9.62
C LYS A 98 -11.76 10.78 -9.91
N LEU A 99 -12.05 10.17 -11.05
CA LEU A 99 -11.43 8.92 -11.49
C LEU A 99 -9.93 9.10 -11.70
N GLU A 100 -9.51 10.21 -12.30
CA GLU A 100 -8.09 10.52 -12.50
C GLU A 100 -7.37 10.72 -11.15
N GLN A 101 -7.96 11.47 -10.22
CA GLN A 101 -7.41 11.65 -8.88
C GLN A 101 -7.30 10.32 -8.12
N ALA A 102 -8.34 9.49 -8.18
CA ALA A 102 -8.33 8.18 -7.54
C ALA A 102 -7.26 7.25 -8.15
N GLN A 103 -7.06 7.30 -9.46
CA GLN A 103 -6.00 6.55 -10.12
C GLN A 103 -4.61 6.95 -9.63
N LYS A 104 -4.35 8.27 -9.47
CA LYS A 104 -3.08 8.77 -8.93
C LYS A 104 -2.81 8.23 -7.52
N VAL A 105 -3.81 8.30 -6.64
CA VAL A 105 -3.70 7.76 -5.28
C VAL A 105 -3.38 6.27 -5.27
N ILE A 106 -4.02 5.47 -6.12
CA ILE A 106 -3.73 4.03 -6.22
C ILE A 106 -2.30 3.79 -6.72
N THR A 107 -1.84 4.57 -7.71
CA THR A 107 -0.47 4.48 -8.21
C THR A 107 0.54 4.83 -7.12
N ASP A 108 0.31 5.90 -6.36
CA ASP A 108 1.17 6.29 -5.24
C ASP A 108 1.20 5.22 -4.13
N LEU A 109 0.05 4.61 -3.82
CA LEU A 109 -0.02 3.51 -2.85
C LEU A 109 0.77 2.29 -3.33
N HIS A 110 0.68 1.94 -4.61
CA HIS A 110 1.49 0.85 -5.19
C HIS A 110 2.99 1.16 -5.09
N LEU A 111 3.40 2.39 -5.37
CA LEU A 111 4.79 2.81 -5.32
C LEU A 111 5.34 2.72 -3.89
N ASN A 112 4.57 3.21 -2.92
CA ASN A 112 4.90 3.09 -1.50
C ASN A 112 4.94 1.63 -1.03
N TYR A 113 4.02 0.78 -1.52
CA TYR A 113 4.02 -0.64 -1.21
C TYR A 113 5.31 -1.33 -1.70
N GLU A 114 5.74 -1.09 -2.94
CA GLU A 114 6.98 -1.67 -3.47
C GLU A 114 8.22 -1.17 -2.72
N GLN A 115 8.24 0.11 -2.33
CA GLN A 115 9.31 0.64 -1.50
C GLN A 115 9.37 -0.06 -0.13
N LEU A 116 8.25 -0.14 0.59
CA LEU A 116 8.17 -0.78 1.91
C LEU A 116 8.53 -2.27 1.85
N LYS A 117 8.15 -2.95 0.76
CA LYS A 117 8.52 -4.34 0.51
C LYS A 117 10.02 -4.51 0.32
N SER A 118 10.67 -3.62 -0.43
CA SER A 118 12.12 -3.60 -0.58
C SER A 118 12.83 -3.34 0.76
N GLU A 119 12.38 -2.33 1.50
CA GLU A 119 12.94 -2.00 2.81
C GLU A 119 12.81 -3.16 3.82
N LEU A 120 11.69 -3.89 3.78
CA LEU A 120 11.51 -5.07 4.61
C LEU A 120 12.48 -6.19 4.23
N ALA A 121 12.63 -6.47 2.92
CA ALA A 121 13.56 -7.49 2.43
C ALA A 121 15.00 -7.19 2.85
N GLU A 122 15.44 -5.93 2.77
CA GLU A 122 16.75 -5.49 3.27
C GLU A 122 16.91 -5.69 4.78
N LYS A 123 15.88 -5.35 5.56
CA LYS A 123 15.89 -5.53 7.03
C LYS A 123 15.89 -7.00 7.45
N MET A 124 15.30 -7.88 6.65
CA MET A 124 15.36 -9.33 6.83
C MET A 124 16.75 -9.89 6.45
N ALA A 125 17.33 -9.43 5.33
CA ALA A 125 18.66 -9.85 4.90
C ALA A 125 19.74 -9.48 5.94
N THR A 126 19.65 -8.28 6.53
CA THR A 126 20.52 -7.85 7.65
C THR A 126 20.14 -8.45 9.01
N ALA A 127 19.04 -9.21 9.10
CA ALA A 127 18.69 -10.00 10.28
C ALA A 127 19.25 -11.44 10.20
N ALA A 128 19.42 -11.96 8.98
CA ALA A 128 19.92 -13.31 8.73
C ALA A 128 21.44 -13.48 8.86
N LEU A 129 22.20 -12.37 8.92
CA LEU A 129 23.63 -12.43 9.23
C LEU A 129 23.81 -12.53 10.75
N PRO A 130 24.33 -13.65 11.30
CA PRO A 130 24.81 -13.64 12.67
C PRO A 130 25.87 -12.55 12.77
N SER A 131 25.91 -11.80 13.88
CA SER A 131 27.03 -10.91 14.15
C SER A 131 28.29 -11.77 14.36
N GLU A 132 28.92 -12.21 13.28
CA GLU A 132 30.29 -12.70 13.24
C GLU A 132 31.21 -11.52 13.54
N ASN A 133 31.23 -11.08 14.79
CA ASN A 133 32.26 -10.21 15.37
C ASN A 133 32.23 -10.33 16.90
N GLY A 134 32.14 -11.58 17.36
CA GLY A 134 32.28 -11.95 18.75
C GLY A 134 33.18 -13.17 18.91
N MET A 135 34.29 -13.24 18.17
CA MET A 135 35.46 -14.00 18.62
C MET A 135 36.13 -13.17 19.72
N PRO A 136 36.33 -13.78 20.90
CA PRO A 136 37.67 -14.27 21.21
C PRO A 136 37.72 -15.77 21.54
#